data_AF-A0A484MYF7-F1
#
_entry.id   AF-A0A484MYF7-F1
#
_cell.length_a   1.000
_cell.length_b   1.000
_cell.length_c   1.000
_cell.angle_alpha   90.00
_cell.angle_beta   90.00
_cell.angle_gamma   90.00
#
_symmetry.space_group_name_H-M   'P 1'
#
loop_
_entity.id
_entity.type
_entity.pdbx_description
1 polymer ?
#
loop_
_entity_poly.entity_id
_entity_poly.type
_entity_poly.pdbx_seq_one_letter_code
_entity_poly.pdbx_strand_id
1 'polypeptide(L)'
;MGDMVWSPDLALFVTGYIKYFDAHFTNFTGGIETIENCVCMHEEDHGILWKHQDWRTGLAEVRRSRRLTVSFMCTVANYEYGFFWHFYQDGKIEAEVKLTGILSLGALQPGEVRKFGTTIAPCLYAPVHQHFFVARMDMAVDCKPGEAHNQVVEVNVKVEEPGENNIHNNAFYAEERLLKSELEAMRDCNPLSARHWIVRNTRTVNRTGQLTGYKLVPGSNCLPLAGAEAKFLRRAAFLKHDFWVTAYAPDEMFPGGEFPDQNPRIGEGLTTWVKQDRSLEETDLVLWYVFGLTHVPRLEDWPVMPVEHIGFTLMVIYSCI
;
A
#
# COMPACT_ATOMS: atom_id res chain seq x y z
N MET A 1 -2.99 8.60 -12.67
CA MET A 1 -3.01 7.37 -13.50
C MET A 1 -4.23 7.28 -14.41
N GLY A 2 -5.34 7.99 -14.15
CA GLY A 2 -6.54 7.96 -14.99
C GLY A 2 -6.28 8.21 -16.49
N ASP A 3 -5.50 9.24 -16.84
CA ASP A 3 -5.16 9.54 -18.24
C ASP A 3 -4.22 8.50 -18.90
N MET A 4 -3.63 7.58 -18.11
CA MET A 4 -2.73 6.51 -18.56
C MET A 4 -3.41 5.12 -18.53
N VAL A 5 -4.73 5.07 -18.34
CA VAL A 5 -5.51 3.83 -18.49
C VAL A 5 -5.66 3.52 -19.98
N TRP A 6 -4.58 3.06 -20.59
CA TRP A 6 -4.54 2.64 -22.00
C TRP A 6 -4.62 1.12 -22.08
N SER A 7 -5.81 0.57 -21.84
CA SER A 7 -6.12 -0.76 -22.34
C SER A 7 -7.59 -0.84 -22.72
N PRO A 8 -7.94 -0.77 -24.02
CA PRO A 8 -9.32 -0.94 -24.48
C PRO A 8 -9.89 -2.34 -24.20
N ASP A 9 -9.08 -3.29 -23.73
CA ASP A 9 -9.46 -4.69 -23.54
C ASP A 9 -9.18 -5.21 -22.11
N LEU A 10 -9.71 -4.52 -21.09
CA LEU A 10 -9.74 -5.05 -19.70
C LEU A 10 -10.43 -6.42 -19.56
N ALA A 11 -11.22 -6.81 -20.56
CA ALA A 11 -11.82 -8.13 -20.70
C ALA A 11 -10.80 -9.29 -20.77
N LEU A 12 -9.52 -9.01 -20.99
CA LEU A 12 -8.47 -10.04 -21.10
C LEU A 12 -7.77 -10.37 -19.77
N PHE A 13 -7.94 -9.56 -18.72
CA PHE A 13 -7.17 -9.72 -17.47
C PHE A 13 -7.98 -10.20 -16.26
N VAL A 14 -9.31 -10.16 -16.32
CA VAL A 14 -10.20 -10.65 -15.28
C VAL A 14 -11.14 -11.71 -15.82
N THR A 15 -11.45 -12.72 -15.01
CA THR A 15 -12.27 -13.87 -15.42
C THR A 15 -13.44 -14.05 -14.47
N GLY A 16 -14.56 -14.56 -14.98
CA GLY A 16 -15.78 -14.78 -14.21
C GLY A 16 -16.90 -13.82 -14.60
N TYR A 17 -17.80 -13.54 -13.65
CA TYR A 17 -18.92 -12.63 -13.85
C TYR A 17 -18.52 -11.22 -13.45
N ILE A 18 -18.30 -10.35 -14.45
CA ILE A 18 -17.67 -9.04 -14.25
C ILE A 18 -18.68 -7.91 -14.47
N LYS A 19 -18.67 -6.93 -13.56
CA LYS A 19 -19.27 -5.62 -13.76
C LYS A 19 -18.19 -4.61 -14.15
N TYR A 20 -18.38 -3.97 -15.29
CA TYR A 20 -17.48 -2.91 -15.77
C TYR A 20 -18.05 -1.51 -15.52
N PHE A 21 -17.14 -0.55 -15.40
CA PHE A 21 -17.43 0.88 -15.30
C PHE A 21 -16.49 1.66 -16.23
N ASP A 22 -17.05 2.70 -16.85
CA ASP A 22 -16.32 3.61 -17.73
C ASP A 22 -15.73 4.78 -16.93
N ALA A 23 -14.72 5.44 -17.49
CA ALA A 23 -14.22 6.71 -16.99
C ALA A 23 -14.28 7.79 -18.07
N HIS A 24 -14.58 9.01 -17.65
CA HIS A 24 -14.68 10.17 -18.53
C HIS A 24 -13.61 11.18 -18.16
N PHE A 25 -12.82 11.59 -19.15
CA PHE A 25 -11.73 12.56 -19.03
C PHE A 25 -11.99 13.76 -19.94
N THR A 26 -11.33 14.88 -19.65
CA THR A 26 -11.35 16.04 -20.54
C THR A 26 -10.15 15.99 -21.47
N ASN A 27 -10.37 16.03 -22.78
CA ASN A 27 -9.30 16.06 -23.77
C ASN A 27 -8.69 17.46 -23.93
N PHE A 28 -7.62 17.58 -24.72
CA PHE A 28 -6.90 18.85 -24.93
C PHE A 28 -7.73 19.97 -25.60
N THR A 29 -8.89 19.65 -26.17
CA THR A 29 -9.84 20.62 -26.76
C THR A 29 -10.98 20.99 -25.81
N GLY A 30 -11.03 20.45 -24.60
CA GLY A 30 -12.12 20.63 -23.65
C GLY A 30 -13.34 19.72 -23.90
N GLY A 31 -13.22 18.73 -24.79
CA GLY A 31 -14.23 17.71 -25.03
C GLY A 31 -14.11 16.53 -24.07
N ILE A 32 -15.12 15.66 -24.05
CA ILE A 32 -15.12 14.44 -23.23
C ILE A 32 -14.50 13.29 -24.01
N GLU A 33 -13.54 12.61 -23.40
CA GLU A 33 -13.00 11.33 -23.85
C GLU A 33 -13.44 10.24 -22.87
N THR A 34 -13.98 9.14 -23.39
CA THR A 34 -14.48 8.03 -22.57
C THR A 34 -13.58 6.83 -22.76
N ILE A 35 -13.08 6.29 -21.65
CA ILE A 35 -12.38 5.01 -21.61
C ILE A 35 -13.40 3.98 -21.12
N GLU A 36 -13.94 3.21 -22.07
CA GLU A 36 -14.93 2.19 -21.77
C GLU A 36 -14.32 1.04 -20.95
N ASN A 37 -15.10 0.49 -20.04
CA ASN A 37 -14.75 -0.69 -19.23
C ASN A 37 -13.45 -0.57 -18.44
N CYS A 38 -13.00 0.64 -18.10
CA CYS A 38 -11.70 0.94 -17.48
C CYS A 38 -11.55 0.44 -16.04
N VAL A 39 -12.65 0.18 -15.34
CA VAL A 39 -12.67 -0.42 -13.99
C VAL A 39 -13.52 -1.67 -14.04
N CYS A 40 -13.05 -2.73 -13.38
CA CYS A 40 -13.78 -3.98 -13.22
C CYS A 40 -14.08 -4.27 -11.76
N MET A 41 -15.23 -4.87 -11.51
CA MET A 41 -15.69 -5.32 -10.20
C MET A 41 -16.27 -6.73 -10.32
N HIS A 42 -15.81 -7.65 -9.47
CA HIS A 42 -16.30 -9.03 -9.44
C HIS A 42 -16.07 -9.66 -8.06
N GLU A 43 -16.81 -10.72 -7.76
CA GLU A 43 -16.49 -11.61 -6.63
C GLU A 43 -15.74 -12.85 -7.12
N GLU A 44 -14.80 -13.34 -6.32
CA GLU A 44 -14.08 -14.59 -6.60
C GLU A 44 -13.95 -15.45 -5.34
N ASP A 45 -13.91 -16.77 -5.54
CA ASP A 45 -13.60 -17.72 -4.48
C ASP A 45 -12.15 -17.52 -4.01
N HIS A 46 -11.96 -17.54 -2.69
CA HIS A 46 -10.65 -17.37 -2.08
C HIS A 46 -10.34 -18.48 -1.06
N GLY A 47 -10.69 -19.71 -1.41
CA GLY A 47 -10.34 -20.88 -0.61
C GLY A 47 -11.12 -20.98 0.70
N ILE A 48 -10.43 -21.23 1.82
CA ILE A 48 -11.05 -21.48 3.13
C ILE A 48 -11.10 -20.17 3.91
N LEU A 49 -12.28 -19.81 4.44
CA LEU A 49 -12.43 -18.71 5.39
C LEU A 49 -12.05 -19.16 6.79
N TRP A 50 -12.71 -20.23 7.26
CA TRP A 50 -12.35 -20.91 8.49
C TRP A 50 -12.74 -22.39 8.41
N LYS A 51 -12.02 -23.21 9.16
CA LYS A 51 -12.29 -24.64 9.32
C LYS A 51 -11.95 -25.04 10.74
N HIS A 52 -12.80 -25.87 11.35
CA HIS A 52 -12.51 -26.48 12.63
C HIS A 52 -12.88 -27.96 12.62
N GLN A 53 -12.09 -28.78 13.32
CA GLN A 53 -12.41 -30.17 13.60
C GLN A 53 -12.14 -30.45 15.07
N ASP A 54 -13.18 -30.84 15.80
CA ASP A 54 -13.08 -31.23 17.19
C ASP A 54 -12.96 -32.75 17.28
N TRP A 55 -11.79 -33.23 17.71
CA TRP A 55 -11.53 -34.65 17.85
C TRP A 55 -12.33 -35.31 18.98
N ARG A 56 -12.79 -34.55 19.99
CA ARG A 56 -13.55 -35.10 21.13
C ARG A 56 -14.99 -35.39 20.75
N THR A 57 -15.60 -34.51 19.96
CA THR A 57 -16.99 -34.65 19.49
C THR A 57 -17.08 -35.30 18.11
N GLY A 58 -15.98 -35.34 17.35
CA GLY A 58 -15.96 -35.82 15.97
C GLY A 58 -16.55 -34.83 14.96
N LEU A 59 -16.97 -33.64 15.38
CA LEU A 59 -17.60 -32.65 14.53
C LEU A 59 -16.57 -31.90 13.68
N ALA A 60 -16.91 -31.65 12.43
CA ALA A 60 -16.10 -30.86 11.50
C ALA A 60 -16.98 -29.83 10.78
N GLU A 61 -16.50 -28.59 10.76
CA GLU A 61 -17.15 -27.47 10.06
C GLU A 61 -16.15 -26.71 9.19
N VAL A 62 -16.63 -26.24 8.04
CA VAL A 62 -15.86 -25.42 7.10
C VAL A 62 -16.75 -24.33 6.50
N ARG A 63 -16.18 -23.15 6.28
CA ARG A 63 -16.75 -22.10 5.43
C ARG A 63 -15.72 -21.67 4.41
N ARG A 64 -16.16 -21.48 3.17
CA ARG A 64 -15.32 -20.97 2.08
C ARG A 64 -15.24 -19.45 2.15
N SER A 65 -14.10 -18.90 1.76
CA SER A 65 -13.89 -17.47 1.64
C SER A 65 -14.22 -17.01 0.24
N ARG A 66 -14.72 -15.78 0.14
CA ARG A 66 -14.84 -15.02 -1.10
C ARG A 66 -14.29 -13.62 -0.87
N ARG A 67 -13.82 -13.00 -1.94
CA ARG A 67 -13.44 -11.59 -1.95
C ARG A 67 -14.13 -10.85 -3.08
N LEU A 68 -14.58 -9.63 -2.79
CA LEU A 68 -15.00 -8.67 -3.80
C LEU A 68 -13.74 -7.91 -4.25
N THR A 69 -13.51 -7.88 -5.55
CA THR A 69 -12.33 -7.26 -6.16
C THR A 69 -12.80 -6.08 -7.01
N VAL A 70 -12.20 -4.91 -6.78
CA VAL A 70 -12.32 -3.73 -7.66
C VAL A 70 -10.93 -3.43 -8.20
N SER A 71 -10.77 -3.38 -9.52
CA SER A 71 -9.45 -3.16 -10.12
C SER A 71 -9.48 -2.41 -11.44
N PHE A 72 -8.33 -1.82 -11.76
CA PHE A 72 -8.03 -1.22 -13.06
C PHE A 72 -6.57 -1.49 -13.43
N MET A 73 -6.22 -1.33 -14.70
CA MET A 73 -4.85 -1.46 -15.18
C MET A 73 -4.45 -0.18 -15.92
N CYS A 74 -3.20 0.24 -15.79
CA CYS A 74 -2.65 1.32 -16.58
C CYS A 74 -1.31 0.94 -17.20
N THR A 75 -1.05 1.47 -18.38
CA THR A 75 0.22 1.30 -19.10
C THR A 75 0.99 2.60 -19.02
N VAL A 76 2.21 2.53 -18.48
CA VAL A 76 3.14 3.65 -18.41
C VAL A 76 4.34 3.32 -19.28
N ALA A 77 4.25 3.72 -20.54
CA ALA A 77 5.22 3.41 -21.58
C ALA A 77 5.50 1.90 -21.71
N ASN A 78 6.55 1.38 -21.07
CA ASN A 78 6.98 0.00 -21.16
C ASN A 78 6.37 -0.93 -20.09
N TYR A 79 5.82 -0.38 -18.99
CA TYR A 79 5.26 -1.17 -17.89
C TYR A 79 3.73 -1.14 -17.87
N GLU A 80 3.14 -2.25 -17.43
CA GLU A 80 1.75 -2.33 -17.01
C GLU A 80 1.66 -2.49 -15.48
N TYR A 81 0.72 -1.74 -14.89
CA TYR A 81 0.41 -1.80 -13.47
C TYR A 81 -1.07 -2.09 -13.29
N GLY A 82 -1.38 -3.22 -12.65
CA GLY A 82 -2.74 -3.55 -12.21
C GLY A 82 -2.94 -3.18 -10.75
N PHE A 83 -3.93 -2.36 -10.44
CA PHE A 83 -4.29 -1.96 -9.07
C PHE A 83 -5.54 -2.68 -8.64
N PHE A 84 -5.45 -3.46 -7.56
CA PHE A 84 -6.52 -4.30 -7.04
C PHE A 84 -6.82 -3.90 -5.59
N TRP A 85 -8.11 -3.65 -5.33
CA TRP A 85 -8.66 -3.54 -3.99
C TRP A 85 -9.56 -4.73 -3.74
N HIS A 86 -9.20 -5.54 -2.73
CA HIS A 86 -9.96 -6.71 -2.33
C HIS A 86 -10.64 -6.48 -0.99
N PHE A 87 -11.91 -6.89 -0.90
CA PHE A 87 -12.73 -6.81 0.30
C PHE A 87 -13.17 -8.22 0.69
N TYR A 88 -12.87 -8.62 1.92
CA TYR A 88 -13.08 -9.98 2.40
C TYR A 88 -14.24 -10.07 3.40
N GLN A 89 -14.80 -11.27 3.54
CA GLN A 89 -15.93 -11.54 4.46
C GLN A 89 -15.58 -11.38 5.94
N ASP A 90 -14.29 -11.40 6.30
CA ASP A 90 -13.78 -11.15 7.65
C ASP A 90 -13.53 -9.65 7.93
N GLY A 91 -13.88 -8.77 6.99
CA GLY A 91 -13.69 -7.32 7.10
C GLY A 91 -12.29 -6.84 6.70
N LYS A 92 -11.39 -7.74 6.28
CA LYS A 92 -10.08 -7.36 5.73
C LYS A 92 -10.24 -6.61 4.41
N ILE A 93 -9.43 -5.57 4.24
CA ILE A 93 -9.23 -4.88 2.96
C ILE A 93 -7.78 -5.10 2.55
N GLU A 94 -7.54 -5.43 1.29
CA GLU A 94 -6.19 -5.62 0.75
C GLU A 94 -6.01 -4.73 -0.47
N ALA A 95 -4.89 -4.03 -0.51
CA ALA A 95 -4.42 -3.34 -1.71
C ALA A 95 -3.30 -4.18 -2.31
N GLU A 96 -3.43 -4.55 -3.58
CA GLU A 96 -2.43 -5.29 -4.35
C GLU A 96 -2.12 -4.51 -5.64
N VAL A 97 -0.84 -4.36 -5.93
CA VAL A 97 -0.33 -3.86 -7.20
C VAL A 97 0.42 -4.98 -7.90
N LYS A 98 0.03 -5.24 -9.14
CA LYS A 98 0.65 -6.21 -10.04
C LYS A 98 1.48 -5.46 -11.07
N LEU A 99 2.78 -5.73 -11.13
CA LEU A 99 3.70 -5.15 -12.08
C LEU A 99 4.00 -6.19 -13.16
N THR A 100 3.83 -5.84 -14.43
CA THR A 100 4.17 -6.68 -15.58
C THR A 100 4.56 -5.78 -16.76
N GLY A 101 4.76 -6.34 -17.95
CA GLY A 101 5.14 -5.60 -19.14
C GLY A 101 6.59 -5.82 -19.52
N ILE A 102 7.20 -4.82 -20.14
CA ILE A 102 8.52 -4.93 -20.74
C ILE A 102 9.51 -4.10 -19.90
N LEU A 103 10.68 -4.68 -19.64
CA LEU A 103 11.76 -3.98 -18.94
C LEU A 103 12.14 -2.68 -19.66
N SER A 104 12.54 -1.66 -18.89
CA SER A 104 13.28 -0.53 -19.46
C SER A 104 14.70 -1.00 -19.79
N LEU A 105 15.13 -0.79 -21.03
CA LEU A 105 16.38 -1.35 -21.55
C LEU A 105 17.37 -0.25 -21.94
N GLY A 106 18.65 -0.58 -21.82
CA GLY A 106 19.73 0.16 -22.42
C GLY A 106 20.63 -0.75 -23.25
N ALA A 107 21.43 -0.14 -24.12
CA ALA A 107 22.39 -0.85 -24.96
C ALA A 107 23.75 -1.04 -24.26
N LEU A 108 24.40 -2.15 -24.56
CA LEU A 108 25.79 -2.45 -24.21
C LEU A 108 26.62 -2.59 -25.48
N GLN A 109 27.87 -2.16 -25.43
CA GLN A 109 28.86 -2.53 -26.46
C GLN A 109 29.18 -4.04 -26.36
N PRO A 110 29.61 -4.68 -27.46
CA PRO A 110 30.05 -6.08 -27.41
C PRO A 110 31.13 -6.31 -26.35
N GLY A 111 30.88 -7.23 -25.41
CA GLY A 111 31.79 -7.55 -24.30
C GLY A 111 31.71 -6.62 -23.10
N GLU A 112 30.91 -5.55 -23.15
CA GLU A 112 30.69 -4.66 -22.01
C GLU A 112 29.82 -5.32 -20.94
N VAL A 113 30.16 -5.11 -19.66
CA VAL A 113 29.35 -5.51 -18.50
C VAL A 113 29.21 -4.32 -17.56
N ARG A 114 28.00 -4.05 -17.08
CA ARG A 114 27.71 -2.97 -16.13
C ARG A 114 27.18 -3.54 -14.82
N LYS A 115 27.73 -3.08 -13.68
CA LYS A 115 27.29 -3.49 -12.34
C LYS A 115 25.92 -2.93 -11.90
N PHE A 116 25.35 -2.02 -12.69
CA PHE A 116 24.12 -1.28 -12.35
C PHE A 116 22.85 -1.93 -12.93
N GLY A 117 22.95 -3.16 -13.42
CA GLY A 117 21.88 -3.85 -14.12
C GLY A 117 22.30 -5.26 -14.50
N THR A 118 21.39 -5.95 -15.16
CA THR A 118 21.61 -7.31 -15.66
C THR A 118 21.74 -7.26 -17.18
N THR A 119 22.72 -7.95 -17.74
CA THR A 119 22.78 -8.21 -19.18
C THR A 119 21.71 -9.24 -19.53
N ILE A 120 20.65 -8.81 -20.22
CA ILE A 120 19.45 -9.62 -20.48
C ILE A 120 19.56 -10.39 -21.81
N ALA A 121 20.23 -9.80 -22.79
CA ALA A 121 20.54 -10.42 -24.07
C ALA A 121 21.87 -9.86 -24.59
N PRO A 122 22.48 -10.44 -25.64
CA PRO A 122 23.67 -9.85 -26.25
C PRO A 122 23.43 -8.37 -26.60
N CYS A 123 24.33 -7.50 -26.11
CA CYS A 123 24.27 -6.04 -26.28
C CYS A 123 23.06 -5.34 -25.61
N LEU A 124 22.33 -6.01 -24.72
CA LEU A 124 21.13 -5.48 -24.05
C LEU A 124 21.24 -5.61 -22.53
N TYR A 125 21.02 -4.51 -21.79
CA TYR A 125 20.99 -4.53 -20.33
C TYR A 125 19.74 -3.87 -19.76
N ALA A 126 19.27 -4.38 -18.63
CA ALA A 126 18.19 -3.82 -17.86
C ALA A 126 18.75 -3.23 -16.55
N PRO A 127 18.66 -1.90 -16.31
CA PRO A 127 19.11 -1.28 -15.07
C PRO A 127 18.33 -1.79 -13.84
N VAL A 128 19.00 -1.88 -12.70
CA VAL A 128 18.35 -2.04 -11.40
C VAL A 128 17.52 -0.77 -11.12
N HIS A 129 16.29 -0.95 -10.64
CA HIS A 129 15.37 0.16 -10.37
C HIS A 129 14.41 -0.19 -9.22
N GLN A 130 13.70 0.81 -8.70
CA GLN A 130 12.68 0.63 -7.67
C GLN A 130 11.34 1.16 -8.16
N HIS A 131 10.27 0.50 -7.76
CA HIS A 131 8.89 0.96 -7.97
C HIS A 131 8.32 1.35 -6.63
N PHE A 132 7.73 2.54 -6.54
CA PHE A 132 7.12 3.07 -5.32
C PHE A 132 5.69 3.52 -5.57
N PHE A 133 4.84 3.23 -4.59
CA PHE A 133 3.42 3.58 -4.58
C PHE A 133 3.08 4.27 -3.27
N VAL A 134 2.05 5.12 -3.30
CA VAL A 134 1.53 5.79 -2.11
C VAL A 134 0.03 5.58 -2.04
N ALA A 135 -0.43 4.92 -0.99
CA ALA A 135 -1.86 4.84 -0.66
C ALA A 135 -2.22 5.98 0.29
N ARG A 136 -3.05 6.92 -0.18
CA ARG A 136 -3.69 7.96 0.64
C ARG A 136 -5.02 7.42 1.15
N MET A 137 -5.16 7.27 2.45
CA MET A 137 -6.36 6.73 3.11
C MET A 137 -6.88 7.76 4.10
N ASP A 138 -8.00 8.37 3.77
CA ASP A 138 -8.75 9.27 4.65
C ASP A 138 -9.59 8.42 5.61
N MET A 139 -9.21 8.41 6.88
CA MET A 139 -9.66 7.39 7.84
C MET A 139 -10.84 7.89 8.68
N ALA A 140 -11.88 7.07 8.79
CA ALA A 140 -13.09 7.37 9.57
C ALA A 140 -13.60 6.12 10.30
N VAL A 141 -12.73 5.47 11.08
CA VAL A 141 -13.05 4.23 11.82
C VAL A 141 -14.12 4.51 12.88
N ASP A 142 -15.29 3.91 12.71
CA ASP A 142 -16.48 4.07 13.55
C ASP A 142 -16.86 5.55 13.86
N CYS A 143 -16.49 6.47 12.97
CA CYS A 143 -16.91 7.86 13.04
C CYS A 143 -18.15 8.08 12.19
N LYS A 144 -19.13 8.84 12.70
CA LYS A 144 -20.19 9.39 11.87
C LYS A 144 -19.67 10.62 11.11
N PRO A 145 -20.36 11.07 10.04
CA PRO A 145 -20.00 12.32 9.37
C PRO A 145 -19.89 13.49 10.35
N GLY A 146 -18.72 14.13 10.39
CA GLY A 146 -18.41 15.25 11.29
C GLY A 146 -17.87 14.86 12.67
N GLU A 147 -17.68 13.57 12.96
CA GLU A 147 -17.01 13.10 14.18
C GLU A 147 -15.52 12.87 13.93
N ALA A 148 -14.68 13.59 14.66
CA ALA A 148 -13.23 13.48 14.60
C ALA A 148 -12.73 12.73 15.85
N HIS A 149 -12.86 11.40 15.87
CA HIS A 149 -12.53 10.56 17.04
C HIS A 149 -11.49 9.49 16.72
N ASN A 150 -10.75 9.66 15.62
CA ASN A 150 -9.68 8.75 15.24
C ASN A 150 -8.34 9.22 15.81
N GLN A 151 -7.49 8.24 16.10
CA GLN A 151 -6.10 8.42 16.49
C GLN A 151 -5.27 7.26 15.94
N VAL A 152 -3.96 7.44 15.84
CA VAL A 152 -3.05 6.41 15.30
C VAL A 152 -2.09 5.89 16.37
N VAL A 153 -2.00 4.58 16.48
CA VAL A 153 -1.09 3.89 17.39
C VAL A 153 -0.11 3.04 16.60
N GLU A 154 1.18 3.20 16.87
CA GLU A 154 2.22 2.26 16.44
C GLU A 154 2.30 1.11 17.44
N VAL A 155 2.37 -0.12 16.94
CA VAL A 155 2.53 -1.32 17.75
C VAL A 155 3.81 -2.04 17.37
N ASN A 156 4.63 -2.36 18.36
CA ASN A 156 5.83 -3.19 18.21
C ASN A 156 5.73 -4.42 19.14
N VAL A 157 6.25 -5.56 18.70
CA VAL A 157 6.44 -6.74 19.55
C VAL A 157 7.77 -6.61 20.28
N LYS A 158 7.75 -6.80 21.60
CA LYS A 158 8.92 -6.80 22.48
C LYS A 158 9.05 -8.13 23.20
N VAL A 159 10.29 -8.60 23.35
CA VAL A 159 10.63 -9.74 24.19
C VAL A 159 10.74 -9.25 25.62
N GLU A 160 10.13 -9.98 26.57
CA GLU A 160 10.24 -9.66 27.99
C GLU A 160 11.63 -10.01 28.52
N GLU A 161 12.14 -9.20 29.44
CA GLU A 161 13.47 -9.43 30.01
C GLU A 161 13.51 -10.73 30.84
N PRO A 162 14.68 -11.39 30.93
CA PRO A 162 14.86 -12.53 31.82
C PRO A 162 14.58 -12.17 33.29
N GLY A 163 13.92 -13.05 34.04
CA GLY A 163 13.69 -12.83 35.47
C GLY A 163 12.74 -13.83 36.11
N GLU A 164 12.41 -13.61 37.38
CA GLU A 164 11.49 -14.47 38.15
C GLU A 164 10.09 -14.58 37.52
N ASN A 165 9.66 -13.54 36.81
CA ASN A 165 8.38 -13.49 36.09
C ASN A 165 8.46 -14.04 34.66
N ASN A 166 9.65 -14.42 34.17
CA ASN A 166 9.91 -14.94 32.83
C ASN A 166 11.01 -16.03 32.88
N ILE A 167 10.84 -17.00 33.78
CA ILE A 167 11.86 -18.03 34.10
C ILE A 167 12.32 -18.82 32.84
N HIS A 168 11.45 -18.93 31.84
CA HIS A 168 11.71 -19.68 30.62
C HIS A 168 12.13 -18.80 29.43
N ASN A 169 12.28 -17.48 29.61
CA ASN A 169 12.73 -16.53 28.59
C ASN A 169 11.94 -16.61 27.26
N ASN A 170 10.64 -16.89 27.34
CA ASN A 170 9.78 -17.09 26.19
C ASN A 170 8.59 -16.12 26.14
N ALA A 171 8.47 -15.22 27.13
CA ALA A 171 7.45 -14.18 27.12
C ALA A 171 7.81 -13.05 26.15
N PHE A 172 6.80 -12.57 25.43
CA PHE A 172 6.83 -11.39 24.58
C PHE A 172 5.45 -10.74 24.60
N TYR A 173 5.39 -9.44 24.30
CA TYR A 173 4.16 -8.66 24.36
C TYR A 173 4.11 -7.60 23.26
N ALA A 174 2.90 -7.08 23.00
CA ALA A 174 2.70 -5.93 22.14
C ALA A 174 2.84 -4.64 22.97
N GLU A 175 3.70 -3.74 22.53
CA GLU A 175 3.84 -2.40 23.07
C GLU A 175 3.19 -1.39 22.12
N GLU A 176 2.26 -0.61 22.65
CA GLU A 176 1.59 0.47 21.94
C GLU A 176 2.28 1.82 22.19
N ARG A 177 2.49 2.59 21.13
CA ARG A 177 2.88 3.99 21.16
C ARG A 177 1.86 4.82 20.40
N LEU A 178 1.17 5.70 21.09
CA LEU A 178 0.33 6.72 20.45
C LEU A 178 1.21 7.70 19.67
N LEU A 179 0.85 7.99 18.42
CA LEU A 179 1.49 9.01 17.59
C LEU A 179 0.66 10.28 17.69
N LYS A 180 1.16 11.27 18.44
CA LYS A 180 0.36 12.43 18.86
C LYS A 180 0.38 13.58 17.88
N SER A 181 1.38 13.65 17.02
CA SER A 181 1.58 14.74 16.06
C SER A 181 2.15 14.24 14.73
N GLU A 182 2.05 15.08 13.71
CA GLU A 182 2.52 14.75 12.36
C GLU A 182 4.03 14.46 12.31
N LEU A 183 4.84 15.17 13.09
CA LEU A 183 6.29 14.89 13.16
C LEU A 183 6.60 13.55 13.83
N GLU A 184 5.79 13.13 14.81
CA GLU A 184 5.92 11.81 15.40
C GLU A 184 5.50 10.70 14.44
N ALA A 185 4.61 10.99 13.49
CA ALA A 185 3.99 10.03 12.59
C ALA A 185 4.77 9.80 11.29
N MET A 186 6.04 10.20 11.21
CA MET A 186 6.98 9.83 10.16
C MET A 186 7.70 8.53 10.56
N ARG A 187 7.20 7.38 10.08
CA ARG A 187 7.64 6.06 10.57
C ARG A 187 8.07 5.15 9.43
N ASP A 188 8.93 4.20 9.78
CA ASP A 188 9.39 3.14 8.88
C ASP A 188 8.89 1.78 9.35
N CYS A 189 8.67 0.87 8.40
CA CYS A 189 8.40 -0.53 8.66
C CYS A 189 9.57 -1.15 9.44
N ASN A 190 9.25 -2.04 10.39
CA ASN A 190 10.27 -2.81 11.10
C ASN A 190 9.83 -4.28 11.22
N PRO A 191 10.27 -5.16 10.30
CA PRO A 191 9.90 -6.57 10.35
C PRO A 191 10.48 -7.29 11.58
N LEU A 192 11.58 -6.79 12.17
CA LEU A 192 12.19 -7.40 13.36
C LEU A 192 11.33 -7.24 14.63
N SER A 193 10.48 -6.21 14.69
CA SER A 193 9.53 -6.00 15.77
C SER A 193 8.08 -6.21 15.35
N ALA A 194 7.84 -6.83 14.18
CA ALA A 194 6.51 -6.98 13.59
C ALA A 194 5.68 -5.68 13.62
N ARG A 195 6.34 -4.54 13.35
CA ARG A 195 5.72 -3.22 13.48
C ARG A 195 4.51 -3.07 12.58
N HIS A 196 3.44 -2.55 13.14
CA HIS A 196 2.21 -2.22 12.43
C HIS A 196 1.54 -1.00 13.07
N TRP A 197 0.54 -0.43 12.39
CA TRP A 197 -0.17 0.75 12.88
C TRP A 197 -1.65 0.48 12.97
N ILE A 198 -2.31 1.03 13.98
CA ILE A 198 -3.74 0.90 14.21
C ILE A 198 -4.34 2.30 14.20
N VAL A 199 -5.31 2.52 13.32
CA VAL A 199 -6.22 3.67 13.43
C VAL A 199 -7.41 3.21 14.25
N ARG A 200 -7.65 3.85 15.40
CA ARG A 200 -8.72 3.46 16.32
C ARG A 200 -9.63 4.61 16.66
N ASN A 201 -10.89 4.30 16.90
CA ASN A 201 -11.85 5.23 17.49
C ASN A 201 -11.55 5.41 18.99
N THR A 202 -11.71 6.60 19.54
CA THR A 202 -11.44 6.87 20.98
C THR A 202 -12.64 6.67 21.89
N ARG A 203 -13.84 6.47 21.32
CA ARG A 203 -15.12 6.45 22.04
C ARG A 203 -15.89 5.15 21.87
N THR A 204 -15.72 4.50 20.72
CA THR A 204 -16.40 3.26 20.38
C THR A 204 -15.58 2.06 20.86
N VAL A 205 -16.21 1.18 21.63
CA VAL A 205 -15.61 -0.04 22.18
C VAL A 205 -16.33 -1.30 21.70
N ASN A 206 -15.60 -2.40 21.65
CA ASN A 206 -16.13 -3.73 21.40
C ASN A 206 -16.75 -4.34 22.69
N ARG A 207 -17.25 -5.58 22.58
CA ARG A 207 -17.80 -6.36 23.71
C ARG A 207 -16.84 -6.64 24.87
N THR A 208 -15.52 -6.50 24.67
CA THR A 208 -14.50 -6.66 25.72
C THR A 208 -14.04 -5.33 26.30
N GLY A 209 -14.62 -4.21 25.87
CA GLY A 209 -14.27 -2.86 26.31
C GLY A 209 -13.02 -2.27 25.64
N GLN A 210 -12.48 -2.93 24.61
CA GLN A 210 -11.35 -2.42 23.83
C GLN A 210 -11.83 -1.53 22.70
N LEU A 211 -11.08 -0.46 22.41
CA LEU A 211 -11.39 0.49 21.35
C LEU A 211 -11.39 -0.18 19.97
N THR A 212 -12.35 0.16 19.13
CA THR A 212 -12.46 -0.38 17.77
C THR A 212 -11.43 0.25 16.84
N GLY A 213 -10.94 -0.52 15.87
CA GLY A 213 -9.83 -0.09 15.03
C GLY A 213 -9.67 -0.84 13.71
N TYR A 214 -8.89 -0.26 12.82
CA TYR A 214 -8.31 -0.93 11.65
C TYR A 214 -6.79 -0.91 11.75
N LYS A 215 -6.19 -2.08 11.63
CA LYS A 215 -4.74 -2.29 11.63
C LYS A 215 -4.21 -2.30 10.20
N LEU A 216 -3.28 -1.41 9.88
CA LEU A 216 -2.43 -1.53 8.71
C LEU A 216 -1.31 -2.54 8.98
N VAL A 217 -1.32 -3.63 8.22
CA VAL A 217 -0.25 -4.63 8.18
C VAL A 217 0.61 -4.36 6.95
N PRO A 218 1.87 -3.95 7.14
CA PRO A 218 2.79 -3.75 6.04
C PRO A 218 3.01 -5.04 5.24
N GLY A 219 3.10 -4.92 3.91
CA GLY A 219 3.66 -5.97 3.08
C GLY A 219 5.18 -5.91 3.06
N SER A 220 5.78 -6.63 2.10
CA SER A 220 7.20 -6.45 1.77
C SER A 220 7.44 -5.01 1.33
N ASN A 221 8.49 -4.38 1.84
CA ASN A 221 8.76 -2.98 1.57
C ASN A 221 10.27 -2.67 1.52
N CYS A 222 10.63 -1.53 0.94
CA CYS A 222 11.98 -1.01 0.94
C CYS A 222 11.99 0.52 0.93
N LEU A 223 13.02 1.13 1.51
CA LEU A 223 13.30 2.56 1.36
C LEU A 223 14.06 2.83 0.04
N PRO A 224 14.05 4.07 -0.48
CA PRO A 224 14.79 4.43 -1.68
C PRO A 224 16.29 4.22 -1.48
N LEU A 225 16.89 3.40 -2.35
CA LEU A 225 18.31 3.10 -2.39
C LEU A 225 19.03 4.20 -3.19
N ALA A 226 19.17 5.37 -2.56
CA ALA A 226 19.81 6.53 -3.17
C ALA A 226 20.61 7.35 -2.14
N GLY A 227 21.59 8.11 -2.63
CA GLY A 227 22.28 9.09 -1.80
C GLY A 227 21.33 10.20 -1.34
N ALA A 228 21.58 10.79 -0.17
CA ALA A 228 20.72 11.82 0.44
C ALA A 228 20.46 13.03 -0.48
N GLU A 229 21.42 13.36 -1.35
CA GLU A 229 21.35 14.49 -2.30
C GLU A 229 20.82 14.11 -3.69
N ALA A 230 20.30 12.88 -3.86
CA ALA A 230 19.76 12.43 -5.13
C ALA A 230 18.65 13.37 -5.61
N LYS A 231 18.77 13.84 -6.86
CA LYS A 231 17.87 14.87 -7.41
C LYS A 231 16.40 14.47 -7.37
N PHE A 232 16.09 13.18 -7.56
CA PHE A 232 14.70 12.72 -7.52
C PHE A 232 14.09 12.84 -6.12
N LEU A 233 14.87 12.67 -5.05
CA LEU A 233 14.41 12.84 -3.66
C LEU A 233 14.05 14.29 -3.33
N ARG A 234 14.44 15.27 -4.15
CA ARG A 234 13.99 16.66 -4.00
C ARG A 234 12.49 16.81 -4.30
N ARG A 235 11.97 15.98 -5.22
CA ARG A 235 10.56 15.95 -5.66
C ARG A 235 9.77 14.80 -5.03
N ALA A 236 10.46 13.74 -4.62
CA ALA A 236 9.87 12.54 -4.03
C ALA A 236 10.34 12.34 -2.59
N ALA A 237 10.42 13.42 -1.80
CA ALA A 237 10.91 13.36 -0.43
C ALA A 237 9.99 12.53 0.49
N PHE A 238 8.72 12.34 0.10
CA PHE A 238 7.79 11.43 0.76
C PHE A 238 8.26 9.97 0.77
N LEU A 239 9.20 9.58 -0.12
CA LEU A 239 9.79 8.25 -0.12
C LEU A 239 10.73 7.98 1.05
N LYS A 240 11.08 9.01 1.85
CA LYS A 240 12.05 8.86 2.96
C LYS A 240 11.51 8.04 4.13
N HIS A 241 10.20 7.85 4.21
CA HIS A 241 9.56 7.03 5.22
C HIS A 241 8.44 6.19 4.61
N ASP A 242 8.21 5.02 5.19
CA ASP A 242 7.17 4.08 4.73
C ASP A 242 5.76 4.53 5.15
N PHE A 243 5.65 5.32 6.21
CA PHE A 243 4.39 5.65 6.86
C PHE A 243 4.37 7.11 7.30
N TRP A 244 3.28 7.80 6.95
CA TRP A 244 3.02 9.17 7.33
C TRP A 244 1.57 9.31 7.78
N VAL A 245 1.32 10.21 8.72
CA VAL A 245 -0.04 10.64 9.06
C VAL A 245 -0.07 12.15 9.11
N THR A 246 -1.09 12.72 8.49
CA THR A 246 -1.39 14.16 8.57
C THR A 246 -2.80 14.35 9.12
N ALA A 247 -3.04 15.50 9.76
CA ALA A 247 -4.41 15.95 9.95
C ALA A 247 -5.03 16.23 8.57
N TYR A 248 -6.33 15.97 8.41
CA TYR A 248 -7.01 16.18 7.15
C TYR A 248 -6.98 17.66 6.74
N ALA A 249 -6.63 17.90 5.48
CA ALA A 249 -6.83 19.17 4.81
C ALA A 249 -7.27 18.91 3.35
N PRO A 250 -8.26 19.68 2.82
CA PRO A 250 -8.88 19.38 1.54
C PRO A 250 -7.95 19.59 0.33
N ASP A 251 -6.93 20.44 0.47
CA ASP A 251 -5.91 20.74 -0.55
C ASP A 251 -4.69 19.81 -0.47
N GLU A 252 -4.59 18.96 0.56
CA GLU A 252 -3.52 17.99 0.75
C GLU A 252 -3.84 16.66 0.05
N MET A 253 -3.66 16.65 -1.28
CA MET A 253 -4.01 15.50 -2.13
C MET A 253 -2.80 14.72 -2.68
N PHE A 254 -1.73 15.42 -3.08
CA PHE A 254 -0.59 14.81 -3.78
C PHE A 254 0.69 14.83 -2.93
N PRO A 255 1.26 13.67 -2.56
CA PRO A 255 2.34 13.59 -1.58
C PRO A 255 3.65 14.26 -2.04
N GLY A 256 3.84 14.45 -3.36
CA GLY A 256 4.96 15.17 -3.97
C GLY A 256 4.63 16.58 -4.45
N GLY A 257 3.46 17.12 -4.12
CA GLY A 257 2.94 18.39 -4.64
C GLY A 257 2.10 18.22 -5.92
N GLU A 258 1.36 19.28 -6.26
CA GLU A 258 0.37 19.31 -7.36
C GLU A 258 1.01 19.24 -8.76
N PHE A 259 2.18 19.87 -8.92
CA PHE A 259 2.87 19.95 -10.22
C PHE A 259 4.20 19.20 -10.14
N PRO A 260 4.21 17.86 -10.33
CA PRO A 260 5.44 17.09 -10.18
C PRO A 260 6.39 17.26 -11.38
N ASP A 261 5.89 17.52 -12.59
CA ASP A 261 6.72 17.53 -13.79
C ASP A 261 7.71 18.71 -13.81
N GLN A 262 8.99 18.40 -14.06
CA GLN A 262 10.15 19.32 -14.05
C GLN A 262 10.23 20.32 -12.88
N ASN A 263 9.50 20.09 -11.78
CA ASN A 263 9.36 21.08 -10.72
C ASN A 263 10.71 21.40 -10.05
N PRO A 264 11.18 22.66 -10.13
CA PRO A 264 12.43 23.05 -9.51
C PRO A 264 12.30 23.32 -8.01
N ARG A 265 11.06 23.44 -7.50
CA ARG A 265 10.78 23.71 -6.08
C ARG A 265 11.13 22.49 -5.24
N ILE A 266 11.63 22.76 -4.04
CA ILE A 266 11.97 21.75 -3.04
C ILE A 266 10.96 21.90 -1.90
N GLY A 267 10.54 20.78 -1.31
CA GLY A 267 9.68 20.79 -0.13
C GLY A 267 8.24 21.15 -0.45
N GLU A 268 7.64 20.42 -1.38
CA GLU A 268 6.18 20.39 -1.56
C GLU A 268 5.63 19.02 -1.11
N GLY A 269 4.33 18.98 -0.83
CA GLY A 269 3.66 17.75 -0.39
C GLY A 269 3.96 17.36 1.05
N LEU A 270 3.99 16.04 1.31
CA LEU A 270 3.99 15.47 2.66
C LEU A 270 5.07 16.04 3.58
N THR A 271 6.29 16.15 3.07
CA THR A 271 7.45 16.62 3.85
C THR A 271 7.37 18.08 4.29
N THR A 272 6.41 18.84 3.74
CA THR A 272 6.12 20.21 4.17
C THR A 272 4.86 20.28 5.00
N TRP A 273 3.84 19.47 4.68
CA TRP A 273 2.62 19.42 5.49
C TRP A 273 2.90 19.01 6.93
N VAL A 274 3.69 17.94 7.14
CA VAL A 274 4.01 17.44 8.49
C VAL A 274 4.78 18.44 9.37
N LYS A 275 5.40 19.48 8.78
CA LYS A 275 6.09 20.53 9.55
C LYS A 275 5.12 21.45 10.29
N GLN A 276 3.84 21.42 9.94
CA GLN A 276 2.79 22.09 10.72
C GLN A 276 2.62 21.44 12.09
N ASP A 277 3.06 20.18 12.24
CA ASP A 277 3.04 19.40 13.47
C ASP A 277 1.66 19.38 14.14
N ARG A 278 0.62 19.26 13.32
CA ARG A 278 -0.78 19.28 13.80
C ARG A 278 -1.01 18.08 14.72
N SER A 279 -1.95 18.23 15.65
CA SER A 279 -2.33 17.13 16.54
C SER A 279 -3.02 16.01 15.76
N LEU A 280 -2.71 14.77 16.13
CA LEU A 280 -3.29 13.54 15.60
C LEU A 280 -4.19 12.81 16.63
N GLU A 281 -4.50 13.46 17.74
CA GLU A 281 -5.38 12.93 18.80
C GLU A 281 -6.81 13.42 18.58
N GLU A 282 -7.78 12.50 18.50
CA GLU A 282 -9.20 12.81 18.24
C GLU A 282 -9.38 13.80 17.07
N THR A 283 -8.88 13.41 15.90
CA THR A 283 -8.91 14.24 14.70
C THR A 283 -9.35 13.47 13.46
N ASP A 284 -9.71 14.20 12.40
CA ASP A 284 -9.80 13.66 11.05
C ASP A 284 -8.38 13.53 10.50
N LEU A 285 -7.98 12.32 10.13
CA LEU A 285 -6.60 12.02 9.77
C LEU A 285 -6.49 11.28 8.44
N VAL A 286 -5.40 11.56 7.74
CA VAL A 286 -5.05 10.90 6.49
C VAL A 286 -3.78 10.09 6.70
N LEU A 287 -3.88 8.79 6.46
CA LEU A 287 -2.76 7.87 6.45
C LEU A 287 -2.16 7.84 5.03
N TRP A 288 -0.85 8.02 4.93
CA TRP A 288 -0.10 7.88 3.69
C TRP A 288 0.88 6.72 3.84
N TYR A 289 0.57 5.60 3.21
CA TYR A 289 1.43 4.43 3.24
C TYR A 289 2.24 4.36 1.94
N VAL A 290 3.55 4.48 2.08
CA VAL A 290 4.53 4.40 1.00
C VAL A 290 5.08 2.98 0.98
N PHE A 291 4.90 2.30 -0.15
CA PHE A 291 5.40 0.93 -0.33
C PHE A 291 6.07 0.76 -1.68
N GLY A 292 7.14 -0.01 -1.71
CA GLY A 292 7.91 -0.23 -2.91
C GLY A 292 8.74 -1.50 -2.91
N LEU A 293 9.14 -1.90 -4.11
CA LEU A 293 10.03 -3.04 -4.34
C LEU A 293 11.30 -2.60 -5.08
N THR A 294 12.36 -3.36 -4.85
CA THR A 294 13.62 -3.22 -5.58
C THR A 294 13.73 -4.32 -6.60
N HIS A 295 13.69 -3.94 -7.88
CA HIS A 295 13.77 -4.86 -8.98
C HIS A 295 15.21 -4.96 -9.48
N VAL A 296 15.82 -6.13 -9.27
CA VAL A 296 17.06 -6.55 -9.94
C VAL A 296 16.64 -7.46 -11.10
N PRO A 297 16.63 -6.97 -12.36
CA PRO A 297 16.06 -7.71 -13.47
C PRO A 297 16.72 -9.07 -13.70
N ARG A 298 15.93 -10.06 -14.10
CA ARG A 298 16.38 -11.42 -14.42
C ARG A 298 16.14 -11.71 -15.90
N LEU A 299 16.76 -12.78 -16.40
CA LEU A 299 16.61 -13.19 -17.80
C LEU A 299 15.16 -13.57 -18.12
N GLU A 300 14.46 -14.17 -17.17
CA GLU A 300 13.06 -14.59 -17.27
C GLU A 300 12.09 -13.41 -17.40
N ASP A 301 12.55 -12.20 -17.10
CA ASP A 301 11.74 -10.98 -17.20
C ASP A 301 11.72 -10.42 -18.64
N TRP A 302 12.37 -11.12 -19.59
CA TRP A 302 12.44 -10.77 -21.01
C TRP A 302 11.95 -11.93 -21.91
N PRO A 303 11.16 -11.66 -22.96
CA PRO A 303 10.77 -10.35 -23.49
C PRO A 303 9.62 -9.64 -22.77
N VAL A 304 8.87 -10.38 -21.95
CA VAL A 304 7.75 -9.85 -21.15
C VAL A 304 7.88 -10.40 -19.75
N MET A 305 7.88 -9.48 -18.78
CA MET A 305 8.06 -9.77 -17.36
C MET A 305 6.84 -10.49 -16.78
N PRO A 306 6.99 -11.70 -16.22
CA PRO A 306 5.95 -12.31 -15.40
C PRO A 306 5.55 -11.40 -14.24
N VAL A 307 4.31 -11.52 -13.77
CA VAL A 307 3.78 -10.60 -12.76
C VAL A 307 4.58 -10.64 -11.46
N GLU A 308 5.01 -9.48 -10.98
CA GLU A 308 5.50 -9.26 -9.62
C GLU A 308 4.40 -8.56 -8.78
N HIS A 309 4.28 -8.95 -7.51
CA HIS A 309 3.19 -8.51 -6.62
C HIS A 309 3.74 -7.70 -5.45
N ILE A 310 3.06 -6.60 -5.11
CA ILE A 310 3.32 -5.83 -3.89
C ILE A 310 2.02 -5.26 -3.34
N GLY A 311 1.91 -5.09 -2.03
CA GLY A 311 0.68 -4.61 -1.42
C GLY A 311 0.74 -4.48 0.09
N PHE A 312 -0.42 -4.26 0.69
CA PHE A 312 -0.63 -4.23 2.13
C PHE A 312 -2.06 -4.60 2.49
N THR A 313 -2.32 -4.82 3.78
CA THR A 313 -3.68 -5.12 4.26
C THR A 313 -4.10 -4.21 5.39
N LEU A 314 -5.39 -3.90 5.42
CA LEU A 314 -6.09 -3.33 6.56
C LEU A 314 -6.95 -4.43 7.18
N MET A 315 -6.74 -4.70 8.47
CA MET A 315 -7.45 -5.75 9.20
C MET A 315 -8.30 -5.12 10.30
N VAL A 316 -9.54 -5.57 10.46
CA VAL A 316 -10.37 -5.17 11.59
C VAL A 316 -9.68 -5.61 12.89
N ILE A 317 -9.52 -4.67 13.81
CA ILE A 317 -9.09 -4.92 15.17
C ILE A 317 -10.23 -4.48 16.09
N TYR A 318 -10.76 -5.44 16.85
CA TYR A 318 -11.83 -5.20 17.82
C TYR A 318 -13.12 -4.66 17.16
N SER A 319 -13.88 -5.53 16.51
CA SER A 319 -15.19 -5.19 15.94
C SER A 319 -16.26 -4.94 17.03
N CYS A 320 -17.23 -4.05 16.78
CA CYS A 320 -18.44 -3.92 17.59
C CYS A 320 -19.35 -5.16 17.55
N ILE A 321 -19.13 -6.09 16.60
CA ILE A 321 -19.99 -7.26 16.35
C ILE A 321 -19.72 -8.40 17.33
#